data_AF-X0VH67-F1
#
_entry.id   AF-X0VH67-F1
#
_cell.length_a   1.000
_cell.length_b   1.000
_cell.length_c   1.000
_cell.angle_alpha   90.00
_cell.angle_beta   90.00
_cell.angle_gamma   90.00
#
_symmetry.space_group_name_H-M   'P 1'
#
loop_
_entity.id
_entity.type
_entity.pdbx_description
1 polymer ?
#
loop_
_entity_poly.entity_id
_entity_poly.type
_entity_poly.pdbx_seq_one_letter_code
_entity_poly.pdbx_strand_id
1 'polypeptide(L)'
;DIQLNSYIPPIVITTFYKFNQPVRQDLLPEERLELSYRENFIAFEFSALDFNAPESNQYSYMLEGLDDDWIEAGTRRYVSYTNLDGGDYIFRVKGSNSDGVWNEEGASVHITMTPPYWETLWFRAIGLIGVFGLGFGVLRLRVRASEARSRELEGIVQERTREIEQRRQELDALYRADEELFRHIEVDQIFQALVDIAVEILHADKGSLFFWDDQTEKLIPRAAKGLKPETLEQMQSSAENGTVGWVLATGLPAIVHNVRDEPNVARWIT
;
A
#
# COMPACT_ATOMS: atom_id res chain seq x y z
N ASP A 1 79.48 -54.12 -0.55
CA ASP A 1 78.46 -53.99 -1.60
C ASP A 1 77.08 -53.90 -0.99
N ILE A 2 76.38 -52.80 -1.25
CA ILE A 2 74.98 -52.61 -0.86
C ILE A 2 74.16 -53.27 -1.98
N GLN A 3 73.42 -54.33 -1.67
CA GLN A 3 72.53 -54.97 -2.64
C GLN A 3 71.26 -54.13 -2.75
N LEU A 4 71.01 -53.52 -3.91
CA LEU A 4 69.80 -52.77 -4.21
C LEU A 4 68.60 -53.73 -4.33
N ASN A 5 67.55 -53.51 -3.55
CA ASN A 5 66.31 -54.25 -3.59
C ASN A 5 65.47 -53.80 -4.80
N SER A 6 65.31 -54.68 -5.80
CA SER A 6 64.47 -54.42 -6.98
C SER A 6 63.00 -54.82 -6.79
N TYR A 7 62.59 -55.16 -5.57
CA TYR A 7 61.21 -55.56 -5.28
C TYR A 7 60.25 -54.37 -5.35
N ILE A 8 59.22 -54.50 -6.19
CA ILE A 8 58.11 -53.53 -6.27
C ILE A 8 57.09 -53.92 -5.19
N PRO A 9 56.89 -53.11 -4.14
CA PRO A 9 55.99 -53.47 -3.05
C PRO A 9 54.54 -53.23 -3.46
N PRO A 10 53.62 -54.16 -3.14
CA PRO A 10 52.18 -53.89 -3.30
C PRO A 10 51.77 -52.79 -2.31
N ILE A 11 50.93 -51.87 -2.78
CA ILE A 11 50.36 -50.79 -1.97
C ILE A 11 48.98 -51.23 -1.52
N VAL A 12 48.69 -51.10 -0.23
CA VAL A 12 47.38 -51.42 0.34
C VAL A 12 46.84 -50.23 1.12
N ILE A 13 45.54 -49.99 1.02
CA ILE A 13 44.83 -49.01 1.84
C ILE A 13 44.32 -49.76 3.06
N THR A 14 44.97 -49.53 4.19
CA THR A 14 44.75 -50.29 5.43
C THR A 14 43.48 -49.86 6.14
N THR A 15 43.24 -48.55 6.21
CA THR A 15 42.13 -47.99 7.00
C THR A 15 41.47 -46.83 6.26
N PHE A 16 40.14 -46.85 6.24
CA PHE A 16 39.33 -45.69 5.88
C PHE A 16 38.62 -45.11 7.09
N TYR A 17 38.78 -43.81 7.27
CA TYR A 17 38.16 -43.05 8.33
C TYR A 17 37.05 -42.16 7.78
N LYS A 18 35.93 -42.16 8.49
CA LYS A 18 34.82 -41.22 8.31
C LYS A 18 34.66 -40.45 9.61
N PHE A 19 34.75 -39.12 9.57
CA PHE A 19 34.73 -38.29 10.79
C PHE A 19 35.70 -38.75 11.88
N ASN A 20 36.92 -39.13 11.47
CA ASN A 20 37.96 -39.61 12.39
C ASN A 20 37.60 -40.92 13.11
N GLN A 21 36.57 -41.63 12.66
CA GLN A 21 36.24 -42.98 13.12
C GLN A 21 36.61 -43.99 12.03
N PRO A 22 37.35 -45.07 12.35
CA PRO A 22 37.66 -46.11 11.38
C PRO A 22 36.35 -46.83 11.01
N VAL A 23 35.97 -46.78 9.74
CA VAL A 23 34.74 -47.41 9.24
C VAL A 23 35.02 -48.75 8.58
N ARG A 24 36.16 -48.87 7.91
CA ARG A 24 36.56 -50.10 7.22
C ARG A 24 38.06 -50.31 7.35
N GLN A 25 38.42 -51.54 7.70
CA GLN A 25 39.77 -52.06 7.67
C GLN A 25 39.87 -52.99 6.46
N ASP A 26 41.00 -52.96 5.75
CA ASP A 26 41.29 -53.76 4.55
C ASP A 26 40.35 -53.46 3.37
N LEU A 27 40.40 -52.22 2.87
CA LEU A 27 39.69 -51.83 1.65
C LEU A 27 40.21 -52.62 0.46
N LEU A 28 39.29 -53.22 -0.31
CA LEU A 28 39.67 -53.87 -1.55
C LEU A 28 39.97 -52.82 -2.62
N PRO A 29 40.96 -53.08 -3.51
CA PRO A 29 41.16 -52.24 -4.69
C PRO A 29 39.85 -52.12 -5.49
N GLU A 30 39.56 -50.91 -5.96
CA GLU A 30 38.37 -50.56 -6.76
C GLU A 30 37.02 -50.64 -6.01
N GLU A 31 37.03 -50.81 -4.69
CA GLU A 31 35.82 -50.79 -3.89
C GLU A 31 35.12 -49.42 -3.97
N ARG A 32 33.78 -49.43 -3.96
CA ARG A 32 32.94 -48.22 -4.01
C ARG A 32 32.40 -47.90 -2.63
N LEU A 33 32.67 -46.68 -2.16
CA LEU A 33 32.18 -46.14 -0.92
C LEU A 33 31.13 -45.07 -1.20
N GLU A 34 29.91 -45.28 -0.73
CA GLU A 34 28.86 -44.26 -0.77
C GLU A 34 28.85 -43.47 0.54
N LEU A 35 28.97 -42.15 0.44
CA LEU A 35 29.01 -41.23 1.57
C LEU A 35 27.93 -40.15 1.41
N SER A 36 27.36 -39.72 2.53
CA SER A 36 26.46 -38.57 2.53
C SER A 36 27.26 -37.25 2.43
N TYR A 37 26.68 -36.19 1.86
CA TYR A 37 27.27 -34.83 1.96
C TYR A 37 27.55 -34.40 3.41
N ARG A 38 26.85 -34.99 4.38
CA ARG A 38 27.09 -34.75 5.80
C ARG A 38 28.39 -35.36 6.28
N GLU A 39 29.01 -36.26 5.52
CA GLU A 39 30.20 -37.05 5.85
C GLU A 39 31.42 -36.55 5.07
N ASN A 40 31.54 -35.23 4.95
CA ASN A 40 32.55 -34.53 4.15
C ASN A 40 33.96 -34.48 4.78
N PHE A 41 34.21 -35.26 5.83
CA PHE A 41 35.52 -35.48 6.43
C PHE A 41 35.90 -36.94 6.26
N ILE A 42 36.88 -37.20 5.39
CA ILE A 42 37.39 -38.53 5.13
C ILE A 42 38.90 -38.58 5.32
N ALA A 43 39.42 -39.72 5.72
CA ALA A 43 40.86 -39.94 5.74
C ALA A 43 41.21 -41.37 5.33
N PHE A 44 42.42 -41.52 4.80
CA PHE A 44 42.97 -42.79 4.34
C PHE A 44 44.29 -43.04 5.03
N GLU A 45 44.47 -44.28 5.46
CA GLU A 45 45.76 -44.82 5.88
C GLU A 45 46.18 -45.92 4.90
N PHE A 46 47.47 -45.93 4.54
CA PHE A 46 48.00 -46.82 3.52
C PHE A 46 49.43 -47.25 3.84
N SER A 47 49.84 -48.39 3.27
CA SER A 47 51.20 -48.90 3.46
C SER A 47 51.69 -49.63 2.21
N ALA A 48 52.96 -49.46 1.91
CA ALA A 48 53.70 -50.34 1.01
C ALA A 48 54.13 -51.58 1.81
N LEU A 49 53.87 -52.79 1.30
CA LEU A 49 54.26 -54.03 1.95
C LEU A 49 55.73 -54.37 1.66
N ASP A 50 56.63 -53.48 2.08
CA ASP A 50 58.08 -53.73 2.17
C ASP A 50 58.50 -53.75 3.64
N PHE A 51 59.07 -54.87 4.08
CA PHE A 51 59.43 -55.12 5.48
C PHE A 51 60.91 -54.85 5.79
N ASN A 52 61.73 -54.52 4.78
CA ASN A 52 63.17 -54.35 4.97
C ASN A 52 63.53 -53.05 5.72
N ALA A 53 62.96 -51.92 5.30
CA ALA A 53 63.10 -50.62 5.97
C ALA A 53 61.84 -49.76 5.74
N PRO A 54 60.69 -50.15 6.33
CA PRO A 54 59.39 -49.56 6.03
C PRO A 54 59.30 -48.05 6.32
N GLU A 55 60.13 -47.53 7.22
CA GLU A 55 60.25 -46.11 7.53
C GLU A 55 60.87 -45.27 6.41
N SER A 56 61.55 -45.91 5.45
CA SER A 56 62.20 -45.23 4.31
C SER A 56 61.33 -45.20 3.05
N ASN A 57 60.20 -45.91 3.04
CA ASN A 57 59.26 -45.96 1.92
C ASN A 57 58.67 -44.57 1.66
N GLN A 58 58.67 -44.15 0.39
CA GLN A 58 58.05 -42.90 -0.03
C GLN A 58 56.67 -43.15 -0.62
N TYR A 59 55.76 -42.19 -0.45
CA TYR A 59 54.38 -42.27 -0.90
C TYR A 59 53.98 -41.00 -1.66
N SER A 60 53.08 -41.17 -2.61
CA SER A 60 52.39 -40.08 -3.28
C SER A 60 50.93 -40.45 -3.48
N TYR A 61 50.04 -39.47 -3.33
CA TYR A 61 48.60 -39.69 -3.43
C TYR A 61 47.92 -38.60 -4.25
N MET A 62 46.69 -38.86 -4.67
CA MET A 62 45.85 -37.93 -5.40
C MET A 62 44.38 -38.29 -5.18
N LEU A 63 43.52 -37.29 -5.00
CA LEU A 63 42.07 -37.46 -5.05
C LEU A 63 41.55 -36.88 -6.36
N GLU A 64 41.33 -37.75 -7.34
CA GLU A 64 40.73 -37.34 -8.62
C GLU A 64 39.35 -36.73 -8.38
N GLY A 65 39.12 -35.56 -8.97
CA GLY A 65 37.93 -34.73 -8.73
C GLY A 65 38.16 -33.59 -7.73
N LEU A 66 39.32 -33.55 -7.04
CA LEU A 66 39.73 -32.43 -6.18
C LEU A 66 41.17 -31.96 -6.47
N ASP A 67 42.11 -32.91 -6.53
CA ASP A 67 43.53 -32.62 -6.75
C ASP A 67 43.83 -32.64 -8.26
N ASP A 68 44.55 -31.63 -8.77
CA ASP A 68 44.94 -31.54 -10.18
C ASP A 68 46.17 -32.41 -10.51
N ASP A 69 47.06 -32.63 -9.53
CA ASP A 69 48.32 -33.36 -9.67
C ASP A 69 48.60 -34.25 -8.43
N TRP A 70 49.54 -35.19 -8.58
CA TRP A 70 50.02 -36.04 -7.49
C TRP A 70 50.69 -35.22 -6.38
N ILE A 71 50.31 -35.49 -5.13
CA ILE A 71 50.86 -34.86 -3.94
C ILE A 71 51.91 -35.81 -3.33
N GLU A 72 53.12 -35.31 -3.10
CA GLU A 72 54.19 -36.06 -2.43
C GLU A 72 53.95 -36.09 -0.91
N ALA A 73 53.80 -37.29 -0.35
CA ALA A 73 53.57 -37.50 1.08
C ALA A 73 54.86 -37.79 1.86
N GLY A 74 55.97 -37.99 1.16
CA GLY A 74 57.21 -38.48 1.76
C GLY A 74 56.97 -39.83 2.41
N THR A 75 57.34 -39.98 3.68
CA THR A 75 57.12 -41.21 4.47
C THR A 75 55.77 -41.25 5.19
N ARG A 76 54.92 -40.23 5.03
CA ARG A 76 53.62 -40.12 5.69
C ARG A 76 52.62 -41.11 5.09
N ARG A 77 51.96 -41.87 5.96
CA ARG A 77 51.00 -42.94 5.62
C ARG A 77 49.53 -42.58 5.84
N TYR A 78 49.25 -41.31 6.15
CA TYR A 78 47.92 -40.83 6.51
C TYR A 78 47.60 -39.53 5.79
N VAL A 79 46.45 -39.47 5.11
CA VAL A 79 45.94 -38.27 4.44
C VAL A 79 44.49 -38.05 4.82
N SER A 80 44.08 -36.79 4.98
CA SER A 80 42.70 -36.39 5.29
C SER A 80 42.21 -35.33 4.32
N TYR A 81 40.98 -35.49 3.84
CA TYR A 81 40.26 -34.52 3.02
C TYR A 81 39.03 -34.00 3.78
N THR A 82 38.77 -32.72 3.62
CA THR A 82 37.69 -32.02 4.34
C THR A 82 36.88 -31.18 3.38
N ASN A 83 35.60 -30.99 3.69
CA ASN A 83 34.70 -30.13 2.91
C ASN A 83 34.64 -30.53 1.43
N LEU A 84 34.57 -31.85 1.19
CA LEU A 84 34.26 -32.38 -0.12
C LEU A 84 32.82 -31.97 -0.51
N ASP A 85 32.58 -31.76 -1.79
CA ASP A 85 31.26 -31.45 -2.35
C ASP A 85 30.57 -32.72 -2.87
N GLY A 86 29.28 -32.64 -3.20
CA GLY A 86 28.59 -33.78 -3.82
C GLY A 86 29.19 -34.11 -5.20
N GLY A 87 29.59 -35.36 -5.42
CA GLY A 87 30.27 -35.77 -6.65
C GLY A 87 30.91 -37.16 -6.54
N ASP A 88 31.58 -37.56 -7.61
CA ASP A 88 32.35 -38.80 -7.68
C ASP A 88 33.85 -38.48 -7.60
N TYR A 89 34.55 -39.18 -6.69
CA TYR A 89 35.98 -39.03 -6.45
C TYR A 89 36.69 -40.37 -6.52
N ILE A 90 37.97 -40.36 -6.91
CA ILE A 90 38.81 -41.58 -6.88
C ILE A 90 40.07 -41.25 -6.09
N PHE A 91 40.21 -41.87 -4.93
CA PHE A 91 41.45 -41.78 -4.17
C PHE A 91 42.46 -42.75 -4.78
N ARG A 92 43.66 -42.26 -5.10
CA ARG A 92 44.79 -43.05 -5.59
C ARG A 92 46.00 -42.84 -4.71
N VAL A 93 46.74 -43.91 -4.48
CA VAL A 93 48.00 -43.87 -3.78
C VAL A 93 49.02 -44.78 -4.44
N LYS A 94 50.24 -44.28 -4.60
CA LYS A 94 51.41 -45.02 -5.05
C LYS A 94 52.53 -44.89 -4.03
N GLY A 95 53.48 -45.82 -4.07
CA GLY A 95 54.59 -45.81 -3.12
C GLY A 95 55.80 -46.55 -3.64
N SER A 96 56.92 -46.36 -2.96
CA SER A 96 58.19 -47.01 -3.25
C SER A 96 58.71 -47.82 -2.08
N ASN A 97 59.62 -48.75 -2.36
CA ASN A 97 60.42 -49.44 -1.37
C ASN A 97 61.55 -48.52 -0.81
N SER A 98 62.33 -49.03 0.13
CA SER A 98 63.44 -48.29 0.74
C SER A 98 64.57 -47.87 -0.23
N ASP A 99 64.66 -48.52 -1.39
CA ASP A 99 65.66 -48.25 -2.43
C ASP A 99 65.12 -47.36 -3.57
N GLY A 100 63.90 -46.82 -3.43
CA GLY A 100 63.31 -45.88 -4.37
C GLY A 100 62.66 -46.52 -5.59
N VAL A 101 62.39 -47.83 -5.57
CA VAL A 101 61.63 -48.52 -6.63
C VAL A 101 60.14 -48.29 -6.42
N TRP A 102 59.51 -47.55 -7.33
CA TRP A 102 58.09 -47.17 -7.25
C TRP A 102 57.15 -48.22 -7.85
N ASN A 103 56.03 -48.44 -7.17
CA ASN A 103 54.86 -49.09 -7.71
C ASN A 103 53.92 -48.04 -8.32
N GLU A 104 53.94 -47.89 -9.64
CA GLU A 104 53.11 -46.92 -10.37
C GLU A 104 51.65 -47.37 -10.55
N GLU A 105 51.34 -48.66 -10.36
CA GLU A 105 49.97 -49.17 -10.40
C GLU A 105 49.20 -48.74 -9.14
N GLY A 106 49.87 -48.81 -7.98
CA GLY A 106 49.36 -48.31 -6.71
C GLY A 106 48.08 -49.02 -6.23
N ALA A 107 47.27 -48.30 -5.45
CA ALA A 107 45.95 -48.72 -5.02
C ALA A 107 44.94 -47.58 -5.23
N SER A 108 43.68 -47.94 -5.49
CA SER A 108 42.62 -46.95 -5.67
C SER A 108 41.29 -47.36 -5.05
N VAL A 109 40.50 -46.36 -4.62
CA VAL A 109 39.16 -46.53 -4.03
C VAL A 109 38.23 -45.45 -4.61
N HIS A 110 37.03 -45.87 -5.00
CA HIS A 110 36.01 -44.97 -5.55
C HIS A 110 35.11 -44.47 -4.42
N ILE A 111 34.84 -43.17 -4.41
CA ILE A 111 34.02 -42.50 -3.40
C ILE A 111 32.93 -41.73 -4.11
N THR A 112 31.67 -42.09 -3.88
CA THR A 112 30.52 -41.36 -4.38
C THR A 112 29.89 -40.59 -3.23
N MET A 113 29.93 -39.26 -3.29
CA MET A 113 29.36 -38.41 -2.28
C MET A 113 28.02 -37.83 -2.72
N THR A 114 26.93 -38.25 -2.08
CA THR A 114 25.59 -37.85 -2.47
C THR A 114 25.38 -36.36 -2.17
N PRO A 115 24.99 -35.52 -3.17
CA PRO A 115 24.78 -34.09 -2.95
C PRO A 115 23.62 -33.82 -1.99
N PRO A 116 23.60 -32.67 -1.30
CA PRO A 116 22.50 -32.32 -0.43
C PRO A 116 21.19 -32.12 -1.20
N TYR A 117 20.07 -32.49 -0.58
CA TYR A 117 18.76 -32.46 -1.25
C TYR A 117 18.36 -31.06 -1.73
N TRP A 118 18.82 -29.98 -1.09
CA TRP A 118 18.50 -28.61 -1.50
C TRP A 118 19.22 -28.16 -2.78
N GLU A 119 20.27 -28.86 -3.19
CA GLU A 119 20.98 -28.59 -4.45
C GLU A 119 20.37 -29.34 -5.64
N THR A 120 19.50 -30.31 -5.37
CA THR A 120 18.83 -31.08 -6.42
C THR A 120 17.86 -30.21 -7.22
N LEU A 121 17.73 -30.52 -8.51
CA LEU A 121 16.86 -29.78 -9.43
C LEU A 121 15.39 -29.76 -8.98
N TRP A 122 14.88 -30.87 -8.45
CA TRP A 122 13.49 -30.96 -8.01
C TRP A 122 13.21 -30.04 -6.83
N PHE A 123 14.15 -29.92 -5.87
CA PHE A 123 13.97 -29.06 -4.71
C PHE A 123 13.99 -27.58 -5.12
N ARG A 124 14.91 -27.20 -6.00
CA ARG A 124 14.97 -25.84 -6.59
C ARG A 124 13.67 -25.50 -7.33
N ALA A 125 13.11 -26.45 -8.09
CA ALA A 125 11.84 -26.27 -8.78
C ALA A 125 10.67 -26.04 -7.81
N ILE A 126 10.58 -26.82 -6.73
CA ILE A 126 9.56 -26.63 -5.69
C ILE A 126 9.73 -25.27 -5.00
N GLY A 127 10.96 -24.88 -4.67
CA GLY A 127 11.25 -23.56 -4.09
C GLY A 127 10.76 -22.42 -5.00
N LEU A 128 11.05 -22.51 -6.29
CA LEU A 128 10.60 -21.54 -7.29
C LEU A 128 9.07 -21.48 -7.39
N ILE A 129 8.40 -22.64 -7.45
CA ILE A 129 6.93 -22.72 -7.42
C ILE A 129 6.37 -22.10 -6.13
N GLY A 130 7.00 -22.36 -4.98
CA GLY A 130 6.62 -21.77 -3.69
C GLY A 130 6.70 -20.24 -3.70
N VAL A 131 7.78 -19.68 -4.25
CA VAL A 131 7.95 -18.22 -4.40
C VAL A 131 6.87 -17.63 -5.31
N PHE A 132 6.60 -18.24 -6.47
CA PHE A 132 5.53 -17.79 -7.36
C PHE A 132 4.15 -17.94 -6.73
N GLY A 133 3.89 -19.02 -6.00
CA GLY A 133 2.65 -19.27 -5.28
C GLY A 133 2.40 -18.24 -4.18
N LEU A 134 3.43 -17.89 -3.41
CA LEU A 134 3.37 -16.82 -2.41
C LEU A 134 3.11 -15.46 -3.06
N GLY A 135 3.85 -15.11 -4.12
CA GLY A 135 3.64 -13.88 -4.88
C GLY A 135 2.21 -13.78 -5.42
N PHE A 136 1.72 -14.84 -6.06
CA PHE A 136 0.35 -14.93 -6.54
C PHE A 136 -0.69 -14.83 -5.42
N GLY A 137 -0.43 -15.48 -4.28
CA GLY A 137 -1.28 -15.40 -3.08
C GLY A 137 -1.42 -13.97 -2.56
N VAL A 138 -0.30 -13.26 -2.43
CA VAL A 138 -0.27 -11.85 -2.00
C VAL A 138 -1.02 -10.95 -2.99
N LEU A 139 -0.80 -11.13 -4.29
CA LEU A 139 -1.51 -10.38 -5.33
C LEU A 139 -3.02 -10.65 -5.27
N ARG A 140 -3.42 -11.90 -5.08
CA ARG A 140 -4.84 -12.28 -4.96
C ARG A 140 -5.50 -11.69 -3.72
N LEU A 141 -4.80 -11.64 -2.59
CA LEU A 141 -5.28 -10.98 -1.37
C LEU A 141 -5.40 -9.47 -1.55
N ARG A 142 -4.41 -8.83 -2.20
CA ARG A 142 -4.42 -7.40 -2.54
C ARG A 142 -5.62 -7.04 -3.42
N VAL A 143 -5.87 -7.82 -4.47
CA VAL A 143 -7.01 -7.59 -5.38
C VAL A 143 -8.34 -7.72 -4.63
N ARG A 144 -8.52 -8.79 -3.84
CA ARG A 144 -9.74 -8.99 -3.04
C ARG A 144 -9.97 -7.86 -2.03
N ALA A 145 -8.92 -7.38 -1.38
CA ALA A 145 -9.02 -6.26 -0.45
C ALA A 145 -9.42 -4.96 -1.17
N SER A 146 -8.90 -4.73 -2.37
CA SER A 146 -9.26 -3.59 -3.21
C SER A 146 -10.72 -3.65 -3.67
N GLU A 147 -11.19 -4.82 -4.12
CA GLU A 147 -12.58 -5.03 -4.54
C GLU A 147 -13.57 -4.87 -3.39
N ALA A 148 -13.21 -5.28 -2.17
CA ALA A 148 -14.03 -5.06 -0.98
C ALA A 148 -14.19 -3.56 -0.68
N ARG A 149 -13.09 -2.81 -0.77
CA ARG A 149 -13.09 -1.36 -0.53
C ARG A 149 -13.86 -0.58 -1.59
N SER A 150 -13.78 -0.99 -2.86
CA SER A 150 -14.58 -0.38 -3.94
C SER A 150 -16.07 -0.55 -3.71
N ARG A 151 -16.51 -1.74 -3.28
CA ARG A 151 -17.92 -2.00 -2.97
C ARG A 151 -18.42 -1.20 -1.78
N GLU A 152 -17.59 -1.03 -0.75
CA GLU A 152 -17.91 -0.17 0.40
C GLU A 152 -18.07 1.29 -0.03
N LEU A 153 -17.13 1.80 -0.84
CA LEU A 153 -17.18 3.15 -1.38
C LEU A 153 -18.42 3.37 -2.26
N GLU A 154 -18.74 2.42 -3.14
CA GLU A 154 -19.94 2.47 -3.97
C GLU A 154 -21.22 2.51 -3.12
N GLY A 155 -21.28 1.73 -2.04
CA GLY A 155 -22.40 1.75 -1.09
C GLY A 155 -22.57 3.11 -0.40
N ILE A 156 -21.47 3.69 0.10
CA ILE A 156 -21.47 5.02 0.73
C ILE A 156 -21.89 6.10 -0.27
N VAL A 157 -21.38 6.05 -1.50
CA VAL A 157 -21.73 7.00 -2.56
C VAL A 157 -23.23 6.90 -2.86
N GLN A 158 -23.78 5.70 -3.03
CA GLN A 158 -25.22 5.52 -3.27
C GLN A 158 -26.07 6.06 -2.11
N GLU A 159 -25.68 5.80 -0.87
CA GLU A 159 -26.39 6.32 0.30
C GLU A 159 -26.39 7.86 0.33
N ARG A 160 -25.23 8.48 0.08
CA ARG A 160 -25.10 9.93 0.00
C ARG A 160 -25.88 10.54 -1.15
N THR A 161 -25.89 9.89 -2.31
CA THR A 161 -26.71 10.34 -3.46
C THR A 161 -28.19 10.32 -3.10
N ARG A 162 -28.68 9.25 -2.45
CA ARG A 162 -30.07 9.19 -1.98
C ARG A 162 -30.40 10.26 -0.94
N GLU A 163 -29.51 10.49 0.03
CA GLU A 163 -29.68 11.52 1.05
C GLU A 163 -29.76 12.92 0.41
N ILE A 164 -28.89 13.21 -0.56
CA ILE A 164 -28.90 14.48 -1.30
C ILE A 164 -30.18 14.62 -2.13
N GLU A 165 -30.62 13.57 -2.81
CA GLU A 165 -31.88 13.59 -3.58
C GLU A 165 -33.09 13.83 -2.67
N GLN A 166 -33.15 13.22 -1.49
CA GLN A 166 -34.21 13.45 -0.52
C GLN A 166 -34.22 14.89 -0.02
N ARG A 167 -33.08 15.43 0.42
CA ARG A 167 -32.97 16.84 0.85
C ARG A 167 -33.34 17.80 -0.27
N ARG A 168 -32.98 17.47 -1.51
CA ARG A 168 -33.36 18.27 -2.68
C ARG A 168 -34.87 18.25 -2.91
N GLN A 169 -35.52 17.09 -2.81
CA GLN A 169 -36.97 16.97 -2.93
C GLN A 169 -37.70 17.74 -1.82
N GLU A 170 -37.21 17.68 -0.58
CA GLU A 170 -37.76 18.46 0.54
C GLU A 170 -37.65 19.97 0.29
N LEU A 171 -36.48 20.45 -0.15
CA LEU A 171 -36.28 21.84 -0.52
C LEU A 171 -37.21 22.26 -1.67
N ASP A 172 -37.30 21.45 -2.74
CA ASP A 172 -38.19 21.73 -3.87
C ASP A 172 -39.66 21.78 -3.44
N ALA A 173 -40.08 20.94 -2.49
CA ALA A 173 -41.43 20.98 -1.92
C ALA A 173 -41.68 22.24 -1.08
N LEU A 174 -40.71 22.65 -0.26
CA LEU A 174 -40.77 23.91 0.51
C LEU A 174 -40.90 25.12 -0.42
N TYR A 175 -40.07 25.21 -1.47
CA TYR A 175 -40.15 26.30 -2.44
C TYR A 175 -41.49 26.34 -3.18
N ARG A 176 -42.05 25.18 -3.56
CA ARG A 176 -43.39 25.13 -4.17
C ARG A 176 -44.48 25.61 -3.23
N ALA A 177 -44.42 25.23 -1.95
CA ALA A 177 -45.37 25.69 -0.95
C ALA A 177 -45.27 27.20 -0.73
N ASP A 178 -44.04 27.73 -0.66
CA ASP A 178 -43.78 29.18 -0.58
C ASP A 178 -44.37 29.92 -1.79
N GLU A 179 -44.11 29.46 -3.01
CA GLU A 179 -44.67 30.05 -4.24
C GLU A 179 -46.21 30.00 -4.27
N GLU A 180 -46.81 28.91 -3.78
CA GLU A 180 -48.26 28.77 -3.71
C GLU A 180 -48.87 29.69 -2.64
N LEU A 181 -48.22 29.88 -1.49
CA LEU A 181 -48.60 30.88 -0.50
C LEU A 181 -48.54 32.29 -1.09
N PHE A 182 -47.46 32.64 -1.77
CA PHE A 182 -47.31 33.95 -2.40
C PHE A 182 -48.32 34.20 -3.54
N ARG A 183 -48.77 33.16 -4.25
CA ARG A 183 -49.86 33.31 -5.25
C ARG A 183 -51.21 33.70 -4.65
N HIS A 184 -51.48 33.35 -3.40
CA HIS A 184 -52.77 33.61 -2.74
C HIS A 184 -52.78 34.89 -1.90
N ILE A 185 -51.62 35.48 -1.64
CA ILE A 185 -51.54 36.78 -0.96
C ILE A 185 -51.68 37.86 -2.04
N GLU A 186 -52.87 38.46 -2.13
CA GLU A 186 -53.07 39.65 -2.96
C GLU A 186 -52.12 40.75 -2.47
N VAL A 187 -51.43 41.42 -3.40
CA VAL A 187 -50.39 42.44 -3.10
C VAL A 187 -50.90 43.53 -2.15
N ASP A 188 -52.18 43.87 -2.23
CA ASP A 188 -52.83 44.84 -1.35
C ASP A 188 -52.92 44.36 0.11
N GLN A 189 -53.02 43.04 0.37
CA GLN A 189 -52.99 42.48 1.72
C GLN A 189 -51.61 42.62 2.38
N ILE A 190 -50.52 42.52 1.60
CA ILE A 190 -49.15 42.77 2.09
C ILE A 190 -49.03 44.22 2.52
N PHE A 191 -49.47 45.16 1.69
CA PHE A 191 -49.43 46.58 2.00
C PHE A 191 -50.25 46.91 3.24
N GLN A 192 -51.45 46.32 3.36
CA GLN A 192 -52.29 46.50 4.53
C GLN A 192 -51.61 45.99 5.80
N ALA A 193 -51.02 44.78 5.76
CA ALA A 193 -50.28 44.22 6.88
C ALA A 193 -49.06 45.07 7.28
N LEU A 194 -48.31 45.60 6.31
CA LEU A 194 -47.18 46.49 6.58
C LEU A 194 -47.61 47.78 7.26
N VAL A 195 -48.69 48.43 6.79
CA VAL A 195 -49.24 49.63 7.45
C VAL A 195 -49.70 49.29 8.87
N ASP A 196 -50.38 48.15 9.04
CA ASP A 196 -50.85 47.71 10.35
C ASP A 196 -49.73 47.52 11.36
N ILE A 197 -48.64 46.84 10.96
CA ILE A 197 -47.45 46.62 11.78
C ILE A 197 -46.72 47.95 12.07
N ALA A 198 -46.55 48.81 11.06
CA ALA A 198 -45.85 50.08 11.23
C ALA A 198 -46.59 51.01 12.21
N VAL A 199 -47.91 51.10 12.11
CA VAL A 199 -48.73 51.89 13.04
C VAL A 199 -48.64 51.36 14.47
N GLU A 200 -48.60 50.03 14.64
CA GLU A 200 -48.45 49.39 15.95
C GLU A 200 -47.07 49.64 16.58
N ILE A 201 -45.98 49.39 15.83
CA ILE A 201 -44.59 49.58 16.31
C ILE A 201 -44.31 51.05 16.65
N LEU A 202 -44.81 51.98 15.84
CA LEU A 202 -44.62 53.41 16.05
C LEU A 202 -45.59 53.99 17.09
N HIS A 203 -46.51 53.18 17.62
CA HIS A 203 -47.61 53.62 18.48
C HIS A 203 -48.36 54.82 17.91
N ALA A 204 -48.54 54.84 16.58
CA ALA A 204 -49.24 55.90 15.88
C ALA A 204 -50.75 55.67 15.92
N ASP A 205 -51.54 56.74 15.87
CA ASP A 205 -53.00 56.63 15.80
C ASP A 205 -53.50 56.22 14.40
N LYS A 206 -52.73 56.57 13.37
CA LYS A 206 -53.12 56.47 11.95
C LYS A 206 -51.91 56.25 11.05
N GLY A 207 -52.12 55.59 9.93
CA GLY A 207 -51.10 55.40 8.90
C GLY A 207 -51.69 55.05 7.54
N SER A 208 -50.95 55.33 6.48
CA SER A 208 -51.36 55.05 5.10
C SER A 208 -50.16 54.85 4.20
N LEU A 209 -50.31 53.98 3.20
CA LEU A 209 -49.38 53.77 2.13
C LEU A 209 -50.03 54.22 0.82
N PHE A 210 -49.36 55.12 0.11
CA PHE A 210 -49.77 55.60 -1.20
C PHE A 210 -48.72 55.24 -2.23
N PHE A 211 -49.19 54.86 -3.42
CA PHE A 211 -48.34 54.62 -4.58
C PHE A 211 -48.54 55.76 -5.55
N TRP A 212 -47.45 56.23 -6.14
CA TRP A 212 -47.52 57.17 -7.25
C TRP A 212 -47.82 56.39 -8.55
N ASP A 213 -48.83 56.85 -9.29
CA ASP A 213 -49.17 56.31 -10.62
C ASP A 213 -48.75 57.32 -11.70
N ASP A 214 -47.73 56.94 -12.47
CA ASP A 214 -47.19 57.75 -13.57
C ASP A 214 -48.19 57.95 -14.71
N GLN A 215 -49.22 57.11 -14.86
CA GLN A 215 -50.21 57.25 -15.93
C GLN A 215 -51.28 58.28 -15.60
N THR A 216 -51.70 58.32 -14.34
CA THR A 216 -52.75 59.23 -13.87
C THR A 216 -52.20 60.47 -13.15
N GLU A 217 -50.86 60.52 -12.96
CA GLU A 217 -50.11 61.53 -12.20
C GLU A 217 -50.72 61.79 -10.81
N LYS A 218 -51.15 60.71 -10.14
CA LYS A 218 -51.87 60.77 -8.87
C LYS A 218 -51.35 59.76 -7.86
N LEU A 219 -51.54 60.11 -6.59
CA LEU A 219 -51.35 59.18 -5.49
C LEU A 219 -52.58 58.26 -5.37
N ILE A 220 -52.32 56.96 -5.36
CA ILE A 220 -53.33 55.92 -5.19
C ILE A 220 -53.12 55.27 -3.81
N PRO A 221 -54.12 55.29 -2.91
CA PRO A 221 -54.02 54.61 -1.63
C PRO A 221 -53.97 53.10 -1.86
N ARG A 222 -52.95 52.45 -1.29
CA ARG A 222 -52.79 50.99 -1.32
C ARG A 222 -53.15 50.32 0.00
N ALA A 223 -53.00 51.05 1.09
CA ALA A 223 -53.35 50.58 2.43
C ALA A 223 -53.55 51.76 3.38
N ALA A 224 -54.43 51.61 4.37
CA ALA A 224 -54.64 52.64 5.39
C ALA A 224 -55.20 52.04 6.69
N LYS A 225 -54.87 52.68 7.82
CA LYS A 225 -55.39 52.36 9.15
C LYS A 225 -55.79 53.64 9.88
N GLY A 226 -56.99 53.66 10.44
CA GLY A 226 -57.49 54.76 11.28
C GLY A 226 -57.87 56.05 10.54
N LEU A 227 -57.83 56.07 9.19
CA LEU A 227 -58.21 57.21 8.35
C LEU A 227 -59.61 57.01 7.77
N LYS A 228 -60.39 58.09 7.67
CA LYS A 228 -61.70 58.09 7.01
C LYS A 228 -61.53 58.16 5.48
N PRO A 229 -62.44 57.60 4.67
CA PRO A 229 -62.36 57.67 3.20
C PRO A 229 -62.21 59.11 2.67
N GLU A 230 -62.96 60.05 3.23
CA GLU A 230 -62.91 61.48 2.88
C GLU A 230 -61.50 62.08 3.07
N THR A 231 -60.80 61.66 4.12
CA THR A 231 -59.41 62.09 4.41
C THR A 231 -58.42 61.49 3.41
N LEU A 232 -58.65 60.25 2.99
CA LEU A 232 -57.81 59.60 1.97
C LEU A 232 -57.97 60.29 0.62
N GLU A 233 -59.19 60.65 0.22
CA GLU A 233 -59.45 61.39 -1.02
C GLU A 233 -58.78 62.78 -1.01
N GLN A 234 -58.85 63.51 0.11
CA GLN A 234 -58.13 64.79 0.27
C GLN A 234 -56.60 64.62 0.20
N MET A 235 -56.06 63.50 0.68
CA MET A 235 -54.62 63.24 0.62
C MET A 235 -54.16 62.93 -0.82
N GLN A 236 -55.01 62.31 -1.66
CA GLN A 236 -54.68 62.03 -3.06
C GLN A 236 -54.40 63.31 -3.86
N SER A 237 -55.10 64.40 -3.57
CA SER A 237 -54.93 65.71 -4.23
C SER A 237 -53.78 66.55 -3.68
N SER A 238 -53.14 66.12 -2.58
CA SER A 238 -51.99 66.82 -1.98
C SER A 238 -50.65 66.47 -2.62
N ALA A 239 -50.63 65.58 -3.63
CA ALA A 239 -49.41 65.15 -4.30
C ALA A 239 -48.70 66.29 -5.06
N GLU A 240 -49.45 67.28 -5.54
CA GLU A 240 -48.91 68.38 -6.34
C GLU A 240 -48.23 69.47 -5.49
N ASN A 241 -48.50 69.55 -4.18
CA ASN A 241 -48.00 70.62 -3.30
C ASN A 241 -47.88 70.16 -1.84
N GLY A 242 -46.80 70.56 -1.15
CA GLY A 242 -46.58 70.28 0.27
C GLY A 242 -45.50 69.22 0.54
N THR A 243 -45.46 68.66 1.74
CA THR A 243 -44.40 67.71 2.17
C THR A 243 -44.39 66.45 1.30
N VAL A 244 -45.56 65.94 0.91
CA VAL A 244 -45.67 64.73 0.07
C VAL A 244 -45.10 64.99 -1.33
N GLY A 245 -45.47 66.09 -1.98
CA GLY A 245 -44.91 66.48 -3.28
C GLY A 245 -43.40 66.73 -3.24
N TRP A 246 -42.88 67.32 -2.14
CA TRP A 246 -41.44 67.50 -1.96
C TRP A 246 -40.69 66.16 -1.82
N VAL A 247 -41.24 65.21 -1.06
CA VAL A 247 -40.67 63.86 -0.93
C VAL A 247 -40.66 63.14 -2.28
N LEU A 248 -41.74 63.26 -3.07
CA LEU A 248 -41.80 62.69 -4.41
C LEU A 248 -40.75 63.29 -5.37
N ALA A 249 -40.57 64.62 -5.32
CA ALA A 249 -39.62 65.31 -6.20
C ALA A 249 -38.15 65.08 -5.82
N THR A 250 -37.84 64.91 -4.53
CA THR A 250 -36.45 64.81 -4.03
C THR A 250 -36.02 63.39 -3.69
N GLY A 251 -36.97 62.48 -3.45
CA GLY A 251 -36.70 61.12 -2.97
C GLY A 251 -36.17 61.04 -1.54
N LEU A 252 -36.10 62.16 -0.80
CA LEU A 252 -35.61 62.21 0.57
C LEU A 252 -36.76 62.10 1.58
N PRO A 253 -36.59 61.37 2.70
CA PRO A 253 -37.63 61.26 3.73
C PRO A 253 -37.81 62.60 4.46
N ALA A 254 -39.06 62.93 4.80
CA ALA A 254 -39.41 64.11 5.60
C ALA A 254 -40.10 63.69 6.91
N ILE A 255 -39.71 64.31 8.02
CA ILE A 255 -40.32 64.12 9.34
C ILE A 255 -40.88 65.47 9.77
N VAL A 256 -42.20 65.55 9.95
CA VAL A 256 -42.90 66.78 10.35
C VAL A 256 -43.40 66.64 11.78
N HIS A 257 -42.84 67.41 12.71
CA HIS A 257 -43.19 67.31 14.14
C HIS A 257 -44.53 67.98 14.48
N ASN A 258 -44.87 69.09 13.82
CA ASN A 258 -46.18 69.74 13.95
C ASN A 258 -46.62 70.29 12.60
N VAL A 259 -47.67 69.70 12.05
CA VAL A 259 -48.18 70.02 10.71
C VAL A 259 -48.77 71.43 10.62
N ARG A 260 -49.20 72.01 11.76
CA ARG A 260 -49.77 73.38 11.82
C ARG A 260 -48.73 74.48 11.72
N ASP A 261 -47.48 74.17 12.06
CA ASP A 261 -46.38 75.14 12.09
C ASP A 261 -45.59 75.15 10.78
N GLU A 262 -45.91 74.26 9.84
CA GLU A 262 -45.27 74.20 8.52
C GLU A 262 -46.00 75.08 7.49
N PRO A 263 -45.33 76.11 6.92
CA PRO A 263 -45.95 77.03 5.97
C PRO A 263 -46.41 76.36 4.66
N ASN A 264 -45.92 75.15 4.37
CA ASN A 264 -46.30 74.37 3.19
C ASN A 264 -47.45 73.37 3.43
N VAL A 265 -47.92 73.18 4.67
CA VAL A 265 -48.98 72.20 4.99
C VAL A 265 -50.21 72.84 5.64
N ALA A 266 -50.08 74.02 6.25
CA ALA A 266 -51.17 74.72 6.95
C ALA A 266 -52.39 75.12 6.09
N ARG A 267 -52.35 74.95 4.76
CA ARG A 267 -53.45 75.33 3.85
C ARG A 267 -54.52 74.26 3.64
N TRP A 268 -54.34 73.04 4.18
CA TRP A 268 -55.12 71.86 3.73
C TRP A 268 -55.73 71.00 4.85
N ILE A 269 -55.63 71.40 6.12
CA ILE A 269 -56.24 70.68 7.27
C ILE A 269 -57.24 71.56 8.03
N THR A 270 -58.18 72.17 7.31
CA THR A 270 -59.43 72.69 7.86
C THR A 270 -60.60 72.17 7.08
#